data_AF-A0A1R4KSC0-F1
#
_entry.id   AF-A0A1R4KSC0-F1
#
_cell.length_a   1.000
_cell.length_b   1.000
_cell.length_c   1.000
_cell.angle_alpha   90.00
_cell.angle_beta   90.00
_cell.angle_gamma   90.00
#
_symmetry.space_group_name_H-M   'P 1'
#
loop_
_entity.id
_entity.type
_entity.pdbx_description
1 polymer ?
#
loop_
_entity_poly.entity_id
_entity_poly.type
_entity_poly.pdbx_seq_one_letter_code
_entity_poly.pdbx_strand_id
1 'polypeptide(L)'
;MFKTSHLTVLEIIVLIFISTLVCTGIIIARIDISLFEEVYVAEDGFVENWTVLVMLVAAMYALYNYATLRKAKTFHFKLTMIMIALFSLFIAGEEISWGQRIFGVESSEFFKANNGQGETNLHNLIVGGVKVNKIVFSQLLILVTSFYLILLPILYEKNGKIREIVDRFGLPIARLYQVVGCLVLFASILLIPSGKNAEILEVGITTLFLLIFLFPKNKHVFLREDRY
;
A
#
# COMPACT_ATOMS: atom_id res chain seq x y z
N MET A 1 -15.54 -26.44 3.13
CA MET A 1 -14.79 -26.67 4.37
C MET A 1 -13.63 -25.67 4.41
N PHE A 2 -13.78 -24.55 5.13
CA PHE A 2 -12.72 -23.55 5.23
C PHE A 2 -11.59 -24.12 6.09
N LYS A 3 -10.48 -24.54 5.47
CA LYS A 3 -9.25 -24.86 6.21
C LYS A 3 -8.78 -23.54 6.83
N THR A 4 -8.98 -23.36 8.13
CA THR A 4 -8.46 -22.20 8.85
C THR A 4 -6.93 -22.26 8.79
N SER A 5 -6.32 -21.46 7.91
CA SER A 5 -4.88 -21.24 7.98
C SER A 5 -4.62 -20.45 9.26
N HIS A 6 -3.93 -21.03 10.23
CA HIS A 6 -3.48 -20.29 11.39
C HIS A 6 -2.61 -19.11 10.92
N LEU A 7 -2.93 -17.91 11.41
CA LEU A 7 -2.11 -16.72 11.17
C LEU A 7 -0.76 -16.91 11.85
N THR A 8 0.31 -16.48 11.18
CA THR A 8 1.63 -16.38 11.77
C THR A 8 1.68 -15.27 12.82
N VAL A 9 2.67 -15.35 13.71
CA VAL A 9 2.91 -14.30 14.72
C VAL A 9 3.12 -12.94 14.06
N LEU A 10 3.85 -12.88 12.93
CA LEU A 10 4.05 -11.63 12.19
C LEU A 10 2.75 -11.06 11.64
N GLU A 11 1.88 -11.90 11.04
CA GLU A 11 0.56 -11.47 10.58
C GLU A 11 -0.26 -10.85 11.72
N ILE A 12 -0.24 -11.48 12.91
CA ILE A 12 -0.97 -10.98 14.08
C ILE A 12 -0.39 -9.64 14.56
N ILE A 13 0.93 -9.53 14.69
CA ILE A 13 1.60 -8.30 15.15
C ILE A 13 1.27 -7.14 14.21
N VAL A 14 1.37 -7.35 12.89
CA VAL A 14 1.06 -6.30 11.90
C VAL A 14 -0.41 -5.89 11.98
N LEU A 15 -1.33 -6.84 12.12
CA LEU A 15 -2.77 -6.54 12.26
C LEU A 15 -3.09 -5.76 13.54
N ILE A 16 -2.47 -6.12 14.67
CA ILE A 16 -2.63 -5.40 15.94
C ILE A 16 -2.06 -3.99 15.82
N PHE A 17 -0.86 -3.87 15.26
CA PHE A 17 -0.21 -2.59 15.05
C PHE A 17 -1.08 -1.66 14.19
N ILE A 18 -1.53 -2.11 13.02
CA ILE A 18 -2.33 -1.25 12.14
C ILE A 18 -3.69 -0.92 12.74
N SER A 19 -4.33 -1.86 13.43
CA SER A 19 -5.59 -1.59 14.14
C SER A 19 -5.40 -0.54 15.23
N THR A 20 -4.29 -0.61 15.96
CA THR A 20 -3.97 0.36 17.01
C THR A 20 -3.70 1.75 16.43
N LEU A 21 -2.95 1.83 15.32
CA LEU A 21 -2.71 3.07 14.59
C LEU A 21 -4.03 3.70 14.14
N VAL A 22 -4.87 2.95 13.43
CA VAL A 22 -6.17 3.45 12.93
C VAL A 22 -7.10 3.88 14.07
N CYS A 23 -7.23 3.06 15.12
CA CYS A 23 -8.06 3.41 16.29
C CYS A 23 -7.55 4.66 16.99
N THR A 24 -6.24 4.82 17.14
CA THR A 24 -5.63 6.02 17.74
C THR A 24 -5.93 7.25 16.90
N GLY A 25 -5.78 7.16 15.57
CA GLY A 25 -6.14 8.25 14.66
C GLY A 25 -7.60 8.66 14.76
N ILE A 26 -8.53 7.69 14.84
CA ILE A 26 -9.96 7.96 15.04
C ILE A 26 -10.22 8.67 16.37
N ILE A 27 -9.63 8.17 17.46
CA ILE A 27 -9.82 8.74 18.80
C ILE A 27 -9.31 10.17 18.85
N ILE A 28 -8.08 10.41 18.38
CA ILE A 28 -7.48 11.75 18.37
C ILE A 28 -8.33 12.70 17.52
N ALA A 29 -8.69 12.32 16.29
CA ALA A 29 -9.48 13.17 15.39
C ALA A 29 -10.88 13.52 15.92
N ARG A 30 -11.43 12.71 16.84
CA ARG A 30 -12.73 12.95 17.47
C ARG A 30 -12.63 13.82 18.74
N ILE A 31 -11.48 13.83 19.39
CA ILE A 31 -11.22 14.64 20.59
C ILE A 31 -10.70 16.02 20.20
N ASP A 32 -9.70 16.05 19.32
CA ASP A 32 -8.99 17.26 18.92
C ASP A 32 -8.51 17.11 17.46
N ILE A 33 -9.18 17.82 16.56
CA ILE A 33 -8.87 17.78 15.13
C ILE A 33 -7.51 18.43 14.82
N SER A 34 -7.12 19.46 15.57
CA SER A 34 -5.82 20.12 15.39
C SER A 34 -4.69 19.19 15.81
N LEU A 35 -4.84 18.49 16.94
CA LEU A 35 -3.86 17.47 17.36
C LEU A 35 -3.74 16.33 16.34
N PHE A 36 -4.85 15.91 15.73
CA PHE A 36 -4.82 14.92 14.66
C PHE A 36 -4.03 15.45 13.46
N GLU A 37 -4.39 16.63 12.94
CA GLU A 37 -3.85 17.15 11.67
C GLU A 37 -2.41 17.66 11.77
N GLU A 38 -2.01 18.23 12.91
CA GLU A 38 -0.72 18.90 13.08
C GLU A 38 0.32 18.01 13.77
N VAL A 39 -0.08 16.92 14.43
CA VAL A 39 0.84 16.04 15.16
C VAL A 39 0.72 14.59 14.71
N TYR A 40 -0.48 14.02 14.71
CA TYR A 40 -0.63 12.58 14.47
C TYR A 40 -0.39 12.20 13.00
N VAL A 41 -1.04 12.92 12.09
CA VAL A 41 -0.82 12.84 10.63
C VAL A 41 -0.07 14.08 10.13
N ALA A 42 0.87 14.55 10.95
CA ALA A 42 1.79 15.58 10.53
C ALA A 42 2.60 15.09 9.34
N GLU A 43 2.82 16.00 8.41
CA GLU A 43 3.79 15.84 7.31
C GLU A 43 5.17 15.61 7.93
N ASP A 44 6.01 14.77 7.31
CA ASP A 44 7.26 14.27 7.89
C ASP A 44 7.09 13.55 9.25
N GLY A 45 5.86 13.25 9.63
CA GLY A 45 5.50 12.64 10.89
C GLY A 45 5.64 11.12 10.88
N PHE A 46 5.21 10.51 11.97
CA PHE A 46 5.29 9.06 12.13
C PHE A 46 4.51 8.29 11.05
N VAL A 47 3.32 8.77 10.70
CA VAL A 47 2.41 8.08 9.75
C VAL A 47 3.00 8.01 8.34
N GLU A 48 3.47 9.14 7.80
CA GLU A 48 4.12 9.24 6.49
C GLU A 48 5.40 8.40 6.44
N ASN A 49 6.29 8.54 7.44
CA ASN A 49 7.52 7.75 7.51
C ASN A 49 7.26 6.24 7.60
N TRP A 50 6.14 5.82 8.20
CA TRP A 50 5.73 4.42 8.20
C TRP A 50 5.30 3.94 6.81
N THR A 51 4.53 4.74 6.07
CA THR A 51 4.19 4.48 4.66
C THR A 51 5.46 4.28 3.83
N VAL A 52 6.43 5.19 3.96
CA VAL A 52 7.75 5.11 3.30
C VAL A 52 8.44 3.80 3.64
N LEU A 53 8.59 3.46 4.92
CA LEU A 53 9.25 2.24 5.36
C LEU A 53 8.60 0.99 4.78
N VAL A 54 7.26 0.89 4.85
CA VAL A 54 6.50 -0.25 4.33
C VAL A 54 6.71 -0.41 2.82
N MET A 55 6.67 0.68 2.07
CA MET A 55 6.86 0.65 0.63
C MET A 55 8.30 0.31 0.23
N LEU A 56 9.30 0.76 1.00
CA LEU A 56 10.69 0.32 0.82
C LEU A 56 10.84 -1.19 1.09
N VAL A 57 10.19 -1.72 2.14
CA VAL A 57 10.19 -3.17 2.40
C VAL A 57 9.51 -3.95 1.28
N ALA A 58 8.39 -3.45 0.75
CA ALA A 58 7.72 -4.06 -0.40
C ALA A 58 8.63 -4.08 -1.64
N ALA A 59 9.33 -2.97 -1.91
CA ALA A 59 10.29 -2.89 -3.02
C ALA A 59 11.43 -3.90 -2.86
N MET A 60 12.05 -3.96 -1.67
CA MET A 60 13.13 -4.91 -1.37
C MET A 60 12.65 -6.36 -1.49
N TYR A 61 11.45 -6.67 -0.99
CA TYR A 61 10.89 -8.01 -1.09
C TYR A 61 10.57 -8.41 -2.55
N ALA A 62 10.10 -7.47 -3.38
CA ALA A 62 9.91 -7.71 -4.80
C ALA A 62 11.23 -7.98 -5.53
N LEU A 63 12.27 -7.18 -5.26
CA LEU A 63 13.61 -7.38 -5.80
C LEU A 63 14.23 -8.70 -5.33
N TYR A 64 14.01 -9.08 -4.07
CA TYR A 64 14.42 -10.37 -3.53
C TYR A 64 13.76 -11.53 -4.28
N ASN A 65 12.42 -11.49 -4.46
CA ASN A 65 11.70 -12.51 -5.24
C ASN A 65 12.19 -12.57 -6.69
N TYR A 66 12.42 -11.42 -7.34
CA TYR A 66 13.01 -11.37 -8.67
C TYR A 66 14.38 -12.05 -8.70
N ALA A 67 15.32 -11.63 -7.84
CA ALA A 67 16.68 -12.14 -7.83
C ALA A 67 16.75 -13.65 -7.54
N THR A 68 15.91 -14.14 -6.62
CA THR A 68 15.92 -15.53 -6.19
C THR A 68 15.16 -16.46 -7.14
N LEU A 69 14.14 -15.97 -7.84
CA LEU A 69 13.25 -16.79 -8.68
C LEU A 69 13.39 -16.54 -10.19
N ARG A 70 14.18 -15.54 -10.64
CA ARG A 70 14.33 -15.16 -12.07
C ARG A 70 14.71 -16.29 -13.02
N LYS A 71 15.39 -17.34 -12.55
CA LYS A 71 15.78 -18.49 -13.37
C LYS A 71 14.66 -19.52 -13.54
N ALA A 72 13.75 -19.60 -12.56
CA ALA A 72 12.67 -20.59 -12.52
C ALA A 72 11.31 -20.04 -12.96
N LYS A 73 11.15 -18.71 -13.02
CA LYS A 73 9.85 -18.07 -13.27
C LYS A 73 9.77 -17.40 -14.64
N THR A 74 8.53 -17.20 -15.10
CA THR A 74 8.21 -16.66 -16.42
C THR A 74 8.70 -15.22 -16.60
N PHE A 75 8.76 -14.76 -17.85
CA PHE A 75 8.99 -13.33 -18.15
C PHE A 75 7.96 -12.43 -17.45
N HIS A 76 6.68 -12.82 -17.44
CA HIS A 76 5.60 -12.05 -16.83
C HIS A 76 5.79 -11.89 -15.32
N PHE A 77 6.11 -12.97 -14.60
CA PHE A 77 6.46 -12.91 -13.17
C PHE A 77 7.58 -11.91 -12.89
N LYS A 78 8.66 -12.00 -13.67
CA LYS A 78 9.83 -11.11 -13.53
C LYS A 78 9.44 -9.65 -13.75
N LEU A 79 8.70 -9.38 -14.81
CA LEU A 79 8.20 -8.04 -15.11
C LEU A 79 7.34 -7.51 -13.96
N THR A 80 6.41 -8.32 -13.45
CA THR A 80 5.56 -7.93 -12.31
C THR A 80 6.38 -7.61 -11.06
N MET A 81 7.41 -8.41 -10.71
CA MET A 81 8.25 -8.10 -9.55
C MET A 81 9.02 -6.79 -9.72
N ILE A 82 9.55 -6.52 -10.92
CA ILE A 82 10.22 -5.23 -11.21
C ILE A 82 9.23 -4.08 -11.15
N MET A 83 8.04 -4.24 -11.71
CA MET A 83 7.00 -3.20 -11.67
C MET A 83 6.53 -2.91 -10.24
N ILE A 84 6.33 -3.94 -9.40
CA ILE A 84 6.02 -3.75 -7.98
C ILE A 84 7.15 -3.00 -7.28
N ALA A 85 8.42 -3.36 -7.54
CA ALA A 85 9.55 -2.68 -6.94
C ALA A 85 9.61 -1.20 -7.33
N LEU A 86 9.51 -0.89 -8.62
CA LEU A 86 9.55 0.48 -9.13
C LEU A 86 8.37 1.32 -8.63
N PHE A 87 7.16 0.76 -8.66
CA PHE A 87 5.98 1.45 -8.16
C PHE A 87 6.07 1.71 -6.66
N SER A 88 6.61 0.76 -5.90
CA SER A 88 6.80 0.92 -4.45
C SER A 88 7.85 1.98 -4.12
N LEU A 89 8.96 2.02 -4.87
CA LEU A 89 9.97 3.08 -4.75
C LEU A 89 9.41 4.45 -5.16
N PHE A 90 8.57 4.49 -6.18
CA PHE A 90 7.90 5.72 -6.60
C PHE A 90 7.01 6.27 -5.49
N ILE A 91 6.13 5.44 -4.89
CA ILE A 91 5.31 5.88 -3.75
C ILE A 91 6.20 6.35 -2.59
N ALA A 92 7.18 5.56 -2.16
CA ALA A 92 8.07 5.96 -1.07
C ALA A 92 8.84 7.26 -1.36
N GLY A 93 9.23 7.48 -2.62
CA GLY A 93 9.92 8.69 -3.05
C GLY A 93 9.01 9.91 -3.07
N GLU A 94 7.77 9.75 -3.51
CA GLU A 94 6.75 10.80 -3.54
C GLU A 94 6.40 11.28 -2.14
N GLU A 95 6.25 10.37 -1.17
CA GLU A 95 6.02 10.70 0.25
C GLU A 95 7.14 11.58 0.84
N ILE A 96 8.41 11.30 0.53
CA ILE A 96 9.54 12.07 1.06
C ILE A 96 10.00 13.23 0.17
N SER A 97 9.31 13.54 -0.92
CA SER A 97 9.78 14.56 -1.88
C SER A 97 11.24 14.39 -2.31
N TRP A 98 11.55 13.16 -2.73
CA TRP A 98 12.88 12.68 -3.10
C TRP A 98 13.67 13.60 -4.06
N GLY A 99 13.02 14.33 -4.97
CA GLY A 99 13.66 15.32 -5.83
C GLY A 99 14.47 16.37 -5.05
N GLN A 100 13.88 16.92 -3.99
CA GLN A 100 14.55 17.89 -3.12
C GLN A 100 15.50 17.20 -2.15
N ARG A 101 15.04 16.14 -1.46
CA ARG A 101 15.79 15.54 -0.34
C ARG A 101 17.00 14.74 -0.78
N ILE A 102 16.89 14.00 -1.88
CA ILE A 102 17.97 13.13 -2.36
C ILE A 102 18.85 13.87 -3.38
N PHE A 103 18.23 14.64 -4.27
CA PHE A 103 18.96 15.26 -5.40
C PHE A 103 19.20 16.77 -5.24
N GLY A 104 18.70 17.40 -4.17
CA GLY A 104 18.89 18.83 -3.92
C GLY A 104 18.20 19.73 -4.95
N VAL A 105 17.22 19.21 -5.70
CA VAL A 105 16.54 19.96 -6.75
C VAL A 105 15.55 20.92 -6.11
N GLU A 106 15.81 22.23 -6.23
CA GLU A 106 14.86 23.26 -5.79
C GLU A 106 13.53 23.14 -6.54
N SER A 107 12.43 23.40 -5.84
CA SER A 107 11.11 23.42 -6.46
C SER A 107 10.99 24.55 -7.46
N SER A 108 10.47 24.22 -8.64
CA SER A 108 10.19 25.21 -9.67
C SER A 108 9.06 26.14 -9.24
N GLU A 109 8.95 27.30 -9.89
CA GLU A 109 7.85 28.25 -9.64
C GLU A 109 6.47 27.60 -9.80
N PHE A 110 6.35 26.61 -10.70
CA PHE A 110 5.12 25.82 -10.82
C PHE A 110 4.80 25.07 -9.53
N PHE A 111 5.76 24.33 -8.96
CA PHE A 111 5.54 23.55 -7.74
C PHE A 111 5.35 24.45 -6.52
N LYS A 112 6.12 25.54 -6.38
CA LYS A 112 5.90 26.53 -5.31
C LYS A 112 4.49 27.12 -5.31
N ALA A 113 3.92 27.34 -6.49
CA ALA A 113 2.58 27.92 -6.63
C ALA A 113 1.44 26.89 -6.54
N ASN A 114 1.70 25.62 -6.88
CA ASN A 114 0.65 24.60 -7.04
C ASN A 114 0.83 23.37 -6.15
N ASN A 115 1.82 23.30 -5.28
CA ASN A 115 1.99 22.20 -4.33
C ASN A 115 1.65 22.70 -2.91
N GLY A 116 0.89 21.91 -2.15
CA GLY A 116 0.42 22.27 -0.80
C GLY A 116 1.55 22.48 0.22
N GLN A 117 2.77 22.06 -0.11
CA GLN A 117 3.98 22.25 0.69
C GLN A 117 5.11 22.96 -0.09
N GLY A 118 4.83 23.37 -1.32
CA GLY A 118 5.85 23.93 -2.20
C GLY A 118 6.95 22.95 -2.58
N GLU A 119 6.66 21.64 -2.55
CA GLU A 119 7.61 20.57 -2.86
C GLU A 119 7.56 20.10 -4.32
N THR A 120 8.63 19.44 -4.77
CA THR A 120 8.76 18.84 -6.11
C THR A 120 8.24 17.40 -6.12
N ASN A 121 7.00 17.20 -5.69
CA ASN A 121 6.30 15.93 -5.78
C ASN A 121 4.90 16.11 -6.40
N LEU A 122 4.36 15.03 -6.96
CA LEU A 122 3.00 14.98 -7.46
C LEU A 122 2.00 14.70 -6.34
N HIS A 123 2.43 14.02 -5.28
CA HIS A 123 1.59 13.67 -4.14
C HIS A 123 0.93 14.90 -3.49
N ASN A 124 1.68 15.99 -3.27
CA ASN A 124 1.19 17.22 -2.66
C ASN A 124 0.72 18.28 -3.66
N LEU A 125 0.68 17.96 -4.96
CA LEU A 125 0.20 18.89 -5.98
C LEU A 125 -1.30 19.18 -5.79
N ILE A 126 -1.73 20.41 -6.07
CA ILE A 126 -3.10 20.90 -6.02
C ILE A 126 -3.53 21.19 -7.45
N VAL A 127 -4.57 20.48 -7.91
CA VAL A 127 -5.14 20.65 -9.26
C VAL A 127 -6.62 20.97 -9.12
N GLY A 128 -7.06 22.11 -9.66
CA GLY A 128 -8.45 22.54 -9.55
C GLY A 128 -8.93 22.77 -8.12
N GLY A 129 -8.03 23.17 -7.22
CA GLY A 129 -8.32 23.40 -5.79
C GLY A 129 -8.38 22.15 -4.94
N VAL A 130 -8.03 20.97 -5.48
CA VAL A 130 -8.02 19.70 -4.74
C VAL A 130 -6.63 19.09 -4.78
N LYS A 131 -6.15 18.59 -3.64
CA LYS A 131 -4.87 17.85 -3.56
C LYS A 131 -4.94 16.55 -4.38
N VAL A 132 -3.87 16.27 -5.12
CA VAL A 132 -3.73 15.09 -5.98
C VAL A 132 -3.72 13.81 -5.16
N ASN A 133 -3.10 13.78 -3.96
CA ASN A 133 -3.21 12.64 -3.06
C ASN A 133 -4.67 12.21 -2.81
N LYS A 134 -5.54 13.19 -2.52
CA LYS A 134 -6.97 12.94 -2.30
C LYS A 134 -7.71 12.35 -3.50
N ILE A 135 -7.33 12.71 -4.73
CA ILE A 135 -8.00 12.22 -5.95
C ILE A 135 -7.36 10.91 -6.42
N VAL A 136 -6.06 10.93 -6.70
CA VAL A 136 -5.35 9.84 -7.35
C VAL A 136 -4.95 8.77 -6.35
N PHE A 137 -4.43 9.16 -5.18
CA PHE A 137 -3.94 8.19 -4.19
C PHE A 137 -5.05 7.68 -3.26
N SER A 138 -6.15 8.41 -3.07
CA SER A 138 -7.30 7.89 -2.30
C SER A 138 -8.38 7.27 -3.19
N GLN A 139 -8.98 7.98 -4.13
CA GLN A 139 -10.19 7.48 -4.84
C GLN A 139 -9.88 6.42 -5.89
N LEU A 140 -8.88 6.65 -6.75
CA LEU A 140 -8.48 5.65 -7.74
C LEU A 140 -7.89 4.41 -7.06
N LEU A 141 -7.12 4.59 -5.99
CA LEU A 141 -6.61 3.48 -5.18
C LEU A 141 -7.75 2.67 -4.57
N ILE A 142 -8.79 3.30 -4.01
CA ILE A 142 -9.98 2.60 -3.51
C ILE A 142 -10.61 1.77 -4.62
N LEU A 143 -10.80 2.32 -5.83
CA LEU A 143 -11.44 1.62 -6.93
C LEU A 143 -10.62 0.39 -7.38
N VAL A 144 -9.34 0.60 -7.70
CA VAL A 144 -8.44 -0.46 -8.18
C VAL A 144 -8.24 -1.52 -7.11
N THR A 145 -8.04 -1.09 -5.86
CA THR A 145 -7.84 -2.00 -4.73
C THR A 145 -9.10 -2.76 -4.39
N SER A 146 -10.30 -2.16 -4.49
CA SER A 146 -11.55 -2.88 -4.27
C SER A 146 -11.78 -3.96 -5.33
N PHE A 147 -11.50 -3.65 -6.61
CA PHE A 147 -11.56 -4.65 -7.68
C PHE A 147 -10.55 -5.78 -7.46
N TYR A 148 -9.30 -5.44 -7.14
CA TYR A 148 -8.24 -6.41 -6.86
C TYR A 148 -8.54 -7.27 -5.62
N LEU A 149 -9.03 -6.70 -4.52
CA LEU A 149 -9.23 -7.41 -3.26
C LEU A 149 -10.48 -8.26 -3.24
N ILE A 150 -11.55 -7.85 -3.93
CA ILE A 150 -12.82 -8.55 -3.88
C ILE A 150 -12.97 -9.47 -5.09
N LEU A 151 -12.82 -8.92 -6.30
CA LEU A 151 -13.13 -9.69 -7.50
C LEU A 151 -12.05 -10.73 -7.81
N LEU A 152 -10.77 -10.36 -7.69
CA LEU A 152 -9.69 -11.25 -8.12
C LEU A 152 -9.61 -12.55 -7.29
N PRO A 153 -9.70 -12.56 -5.93
CA PRO A 153 -9.69 -13.81 -5.18
C PRO A 153 -10.88 -14.72 -5.49
N ILE A 154 -12.06 -14.15 -5.76
CA ILE A 154 -13.25 -14.91 -6.15
C ILE A 154 -13.05 -15.54 -7.53
N LEU A 155 -12.57 -14.77 -8.51
CA LEU A 155 -12.31 -15.26 -9.86
C LEU A 155 -11.18 -16.31 -9.88
N TYR A 156 -10.15 -16.13 -9.06
CA TYR A 156 -9.04 -17.07 -8.89
C TYR A 156 -9.50 -18.44 -8.39
N GLU A 157 -10.48 -18.49 -7.49
CA GLU A 157 -11.06 -19.74 -7.03
C GLU A 157 -11.98 -20.39 -8.06
N LYS A 158 -12.79 -19.60 -8.76
CA LYS A 158 -13.86 -20.10 -9.64
C LYS A 158 -13.41 -20.46 -11.05
N ASN A 159 -12.33 -19.87 -11.57
CA ASN A 159 -11.93 -20.02 -12.97
C ASN A 159 -10.45 -20.44 -13.11
N GLY A 160 -10.23 -21.67 -13.62
CA GLY A 160 -8.89 -22.23 -13.83
C GLY A 160 -8.01 -21.41 -14.78
N LYS A 161 -8.58 -20.81 -15.84
CA LYS A 161 -7.83 -19.95 -16.77
C LYS A 161 -7.33 -18.68 -16.08
N ILE A 162 -8.17 -18.07 -15.23
CA ILE A 162 -7.78 -16.88 -14.46
C ILE A 162 -6.69 -17.25 -13.45
N ARG A 163 -6.83 -18.40 -12.77
CA ARG A 163 -5.80 -18.92 -11.88
C ARG A 163 -4.44 -19.05 -12.56
N GLU A 164 -4.40 -19.71 -13.72
CA GLU A 164 -3.17 -19.87 -14.50
C GLU A 164 -2.56 -18.53 -14.93
N ILE A 165 -3.38 -17.56 -15.33
CA ILE A 165 -2.90 -16.21 -15.69
C ILE A 165 -2.32 -15.51 -14.46
N VAL A 166 -3.05 -15.47 -13.35
CA VAL A 166 -2.61 -14.85 -12.09
C VAL A 166 -1.28 -15.46 -11.61
N ASP A 167 -1.18 -16.79 -11.61
CA ASP A 167 0.01 -17.50 -11.15
C ASP A 167 1.19 -17.30 -12.12
N ARG A 168 0.93 -17.23 -13.44
CA ARG A 168 1.94 -16.90 -14.46
C ARG A 168 2.53 -15.50 -14.26
N PHE A 169 1.69 -14.52 -13.93
CA PHE A 169 2.11 -13.14 -13.66
C PHE A 169 2.68 -12.97 -12.24
N GLY A 170 2.55 -13.94 -11.35
CA GLY A 170 3.04 -13.80 -9.98
C GLY A 170 2.25 -12.76 -9.17
N LEU A 171 0.95 -12.62 -9.44
CA LEU A 171 0.13 -11.68 -8.67
C LEU A 171 -0.22 -12.31 -7.32
N PRO A 172 0.10 -11.66 -6.18
CA PRO A 172 -0.30 -12.16 -4.88
C PRO A 172 -1.83 -12.11 -4.77
N ILE A 173 -2.45 -13.16 -4.23
CA ILE A 173 -3.90 -13.21 -4.01
C ILE A 173 -4.19 -13.02 -2.52
N ALA A 174 -5.05 -12.04 -2.21
CA ALA A 174 -5.48 -11.77 -0.85
C ALA A 174 -6.24 -12.96 -0.25
N ARG A 175 -5.97 -13.25 1.03
CA ARG A 175 -6.76 -14.15 1.87
C ARG A 175 -7.97 -13.42 2.43
N LEU A 176 -9.01 -14.16 2.83
CA LEU A 176 -10.26 -13.57 3.30
C LEU A 176 -10.05 -12.56 4.45
N TYR A 177 -9.21 -12.87 5.43
CA TYR A 177 -8.95 -11.95 6.55
C TYR A 177 -8.26 -10.65 6.11
N GLN A 178 -7.42 -10.69 5.06
CA GLN A 178 -6.77 -9.50 4.49
C GLN A 178 -7.81 -8.63 3.78
N VAL A 179 -8.72 -9.25 3.01
CA VAL A 179 -9.85 -8.56 2.38
C VAL A 179 -10.74 -7.90 3.43
N VAL A 180 -11.10 -8.63 4.50
CA VAL A 180 -11.87 -8.08 5.62
C VAL A 180 -11.11 -6.93 6.29
N GLY A 181 -9.80 -7.07 6.52
CA GLY A 181 -8.96 -6.00 7.08
C GLY A 181 -8.99 -4.73 6.25
N CYS A 182 -8.90 -4.83 4.92
CA CYS A 182 -9.00 -3.68 4.02
C CYS A 182 -10.39 -3.05 4.06
N LEU A 183 -11.47 -3.86 4.08
CA LEU A 183 -12.84 -3.34 4.19
C LEU A 183 -13.08 -2.62 5.52
N VAL A 184 -12.55 -3.16 6.61
CA VAL A 184 -12.60 -2.52 7.93
C VAL A 184 -11.83 -1.21 7.90
N LEU A 185 -10.64 -1.15 7.29
CA LEU A 185 -9.88 0.08 7.12
C LEU A 185 -10.68 1.14 6.33
N PHE A 186 -11.25 0.78 5.17
CA PHE A 186 -12.08 1.69 4.37
C PHE A 186 -13.30 2.20 5.16
N ALA A 187 -13.95 1.36 5.96
CA ALA A 187 -15.05 1.79 6.81
C ALA A 187 -14.57 2.70 7.96
N SER A 188 -13.41 2.41 8.52
CA SER A 188 -12.84 3.12 9.69
C SER A 188 -12.48 4.57 9.37
N ILE A 189 -11.97 4.86 8.16
CA ILE A 189 -11.63 6.24 7.78
C ILE A 189 -12.85 7.16 7.66
N LEU A 190 -14.05 6.61 7.48
CA LEU A 190 -15.31 7.38 7.50
C LEU A 190 -15.63 7.92 8.89
N LEU A 191 -14.99 7.37 9.93
CA LEU A 191 -15.12 7.82 11.30
C LEU A 191 -14.19 8.99 11.62
N ILE A 192 -13.31 9.42 10.71
CA ILE A 192 -12.36 10.53 10.92
C ILE A 192 -12.95 11.80 10.28
N PRO A 193 -13.37 12.82 11.07
CA PRO A 193 -14.03 14.03 10.55
C PRO A 193 -13.01 15.07 10.02
N SER A 194 -11.96 14.63 9.32
CA SER A 194 -10.89 15.49 8.79
C SER A 194 -10.62 15.20 7.31
N GLY A 195 -10.21 16.23 6.57
CA GLY A 195 -9.74 16.10 5.20
C GLY A 195 -8.42 15.32 5.05
N LYS A 196 -7.67 15.15 6.15
CA LYS A 196 -6.44 14.35 6.23
C LYS A 196 -6.68 12.87 6.61
N ASN A 197 -7.93 12.39 6.52
CA ASN A 197 -8.21 10.97 6.74
C ASN A 197 -7.56 10.03 5.69
N ALA A 198 -7.15 10.58 4.55
CA ALA A 198 -6.40 9.89 3.50
C ALA A 198 -5.06 9.35 4.02
N GLU A 199 -4.36 10.09 4.90
CA GLU A 199 -3.08 9.66 5.48
C GLU A 199 -3.21 8.32 6.23
N ILE A 200 -4.30 8.16 6.99
CA ILE A 200 -4.62 6.90 7.70
C ILE A 200 -5.00 5.78 6.72
N LEU A 201 -5.67 6.13 5.61
CA LEU A 201 -5.96 5.15 4.57
C LEU A 201 -4.67 4.65 3.92
N GLU A 202 -3.77 5.56 3.56
CA GLU A 202 -2.54 5.28 2.82
C GLU A 202 -1.59 4.42 3.64
N VAL A 203 -1.32 4.77 4.90
CA VAL A 203 -0.50 3.95 5.80
C VAL A 203 -1.12 2.56 6.04
N GLY A 204 -2.45 2.49 6.15
CA GLY A 204 -3.17 1.24 6.36
C GLY A 204 -3.16 0.32 5.15
N ILE A 205 -3.45 0.87 3.96
CA ILE A 205 -3.59 0.07 2.75
C ILE A 205 -2.23 -0.38 2.23
N THR A 206 -1.18 0.43 2.38
CA THR A 206 0.20 0.02 2.04
C THR A 206 0.69 -1.07 2.98
N THR A 207 0.39 -0.97 4.29
CA THR A 207 0.72 -2.03 5.27
C THR A 207 -0.01 -3.34 4.97
N LEU A 208 -1.31 -3.27 4.65
CA LEU A 208 -2.10 -4.45 4.27
C LEU A 208 -1.66 -5.02 2.91
N PHE A 209 -1.25 -4.18 1.95
CA PHE A 209 -0.66 -4.60 0.69
C PHE A 209 0.63 -5.40 0.93
N LEU A 210 1.54 -4.89 1.76
CA LEU A 210 2.75 -5.62 2.14
C LEU A 210 2.39 -6.97 2.79
N LEU A 211 1.38 -6.99 3.66
CA LEU A 211 0.91 -8.23 4.28
C LEU A 211 0.38 -9.22 3.23
N ILE A 212 -0.43 -8.78 2.27
CA ILE A 212 -0.90 -9.62 1.15
C ILE A 212 0.28 -10.15 0.34
N PHE A 213 1.29 -9.32 0.10
CA PHE A 213 2.43 -9.68 -0.72
C PHE A 213 3.38 -10.68 -0.02
N LEU A 214 3.59 -10.54 1.28
CA LEU A 214 4.38 -11.48 2.10
C LEU A 214 3.64 -12.79 2.36
N PHE A 215 2.31 -12.72 2.50
CA PHE A 215 1.47 -13.81 2.96
C PHE A 215 0.31 -14.12 1.99
N PRO A 216 0.57 -14.30 0.68
CA PRO A 216 -0.49 -14.50 -0.29
C PRO A 216 -1.13 -15.88 -0.17
N LYS A 217 -2.37 -16.00 -0.63
CA LYS A 217 -3.09 -17.27 -0.74
C LYS A 217 -2.37 -18.25 -1.67
N ASN A 218 -1.88 -17.75 -2.81
CA ASN A 218 -1.12 -18.52 -3.80
C ASN A 218 0.39 -18.54 -3.49
N LYS A 219 0.76 -18.75 -2.22
CA LYS A 219 2.16 -18.76 -1.77
C LYS A 219 3.09 -19.67 -2.58
N HIS A 220 2.57 -20.76 -3.14
CA HIS A 220 3.33 -21.72 -3.94
C HIS A 220 3.96 -21.08 -5.20
N VAL A 221 3.37 -20.00 -5.72
CA VAL A 221 3.90 -19.25 -6.86
C VAL A 221 5.24 -18.58 -6.53
N PHE A 222 5.43 -18.19 -5.26
CA PHE A 222 6.62 -17.50 -4.77
C PHE A 222 7.65 -18.45 -4.15
N LEU A 223 7.52 -19.77 -4.37
CA LEU A 223 8.48 -20.78 -3.96
C LEU A 223 9.28 -21.30 -5.16
N ARG A 224 10.53 -21.74 -4.93
CA ARG A 224 11.28 -22.57 -5.88
C ARG A 224 10.65 -23.96 -5.92
N GLU A 225 10.51 -24.53 -7.11
CA GLU A 225 9.93 -25.86 -7.33
C GLU A 225 10.75 -26.97 -6.65
N ASP A 226 12.04 -26.73 -6.41
CA ASP A 226 12.99 -27.67 -5.78
C ASP A 226 12.79 -27.88 -4.25
N ARG A 227 11.67 -27.43 -3.67
CA ARG A 227 11.36 -27.55 -2.22
C ARG A 227 10.08 -28.33 -1.93
N TYR A 228 9.85 -29.42 -2.66
CA TYR A 228 8.88 -30.47 -2.31
C TYR A 228 9.56 -31.83 -2.29
#